data_AF-A0A6C0B1I1-F1
#
_entry.id   AF-A0A6C0B1I1-F1
#
_cell.length_a   1.000
_cell.length_b   1.000
_cell.length_c   1.000
_cell.angle_alpha   90.00
_cell.angle_beta   90.00
_cell.angle_gamma   90.00
#
_symmetry.space_group_name_H-M   'P 1'
#
loop_
_entity.id
_entity.type
_entity.pdbx_description
1 polymer ?
#
loop_
_entity_poly.entity_id
_entity_poly.type
_entity_poly.pdbx_seq_one_letter_code
_entity_poly.pdbx_strand_id
1 'polypeptide(L)'
;MLSILSAAVWVDFFTILLSKYYPLGHSLNKWYSEFGVFAIVSDCLVIVLGILLAKMIFPDATGWNLVLFAVLIQIVHDVLFYVLVIRPLPTGTNKMIDLFKEYAAENTWKILPYDSFMMASTVLLADVLEEYGLQEQSFAGLLGVYAMTYITFTKNL
;
A
#
# COMPACT_ATOMS: atom_id res chain seq x y z
N MET A 1 -10.38 -11.37 -5.75
CA MET A 1 -8.95 -11.18 -6.12
C MET A 1 -8.79 -9.95 -7.00
N LEU A 2 -9.52 -9.88 -8.11
CA LEU A 2 -9.53 -8.67 -8.94
C LEU A 2 -10.06 -7.45 -8.17
N SER A 3 -11.16 -7.62 -7.43
CA SER A 3 -11.68 -6.65 -6.44
C SER A 3 -10.59 -6.05 -5.54
N ILE A 4 -9.78 -6.90 -4.92
CA ILE A 4 -8.69 -6.51 -4.02
C ILE A 4 -7.61 -5.70 -4.75
N LEU A 5 -7.19 -6.15 -5.94
CA LEU A 5 -6.19 -5.46 -6.74
C LEU A 5 -6.70 -4.09 -7.18
N SER A 6 -7.92 -4.03 -7.73
CA SER A 6 -8.56 -2.78 -8.14
C SER A 6 -8.74 -1.83 -6.96
N ALA A 7 -9.11 -2.34 -5.79
CA ALA A 7 -9.22 -1.55 -4.56
C ALA A 7 -7.86 -1.01 -4.09
N ALA A 8 -6.81 -1.83 -4.09
CA ALA A 8 -5.47 -1.41 -3.66
C ALA A 8 -4.96 -0.24 -4.50
N VAL A 9 -5.13 -0.32 -5.82
CA VAL A 9 -4.79 0.74 -6.77
C VAL A 9 -5.50 2.06 -6.45
N TRP A 10 -6.80 2.03 -6.15
CA TRP A 10 -7.55 3.24 -5.83
C TRP A 10 -7.19 3.82 -4.46
N VAL A 11 -7.00 2.95 -3.45
CA VAL A 11 -6.54 3.40 -2.12
C VAL A 11 -5.18 4.06 -2.20
N ASP A 12 -4.25 3.48 -2.96
CA ASP A 12 -2.92 4.07 -3.17
C ASP A 12 -3.01 5.39 -3.94
N PHE A 13 -3.81 5.46 -5.00
CA PHE A 13 -4.11 6.70 -5.73
C PHE A 13 -4.59 7.82 -4.79
N PHE A 14 -5.57 7.54 -3.92
CA PHE A 14 -6.08 8.53 -2.97
C PHE A 14 -5.06 8.91 -1.91
N THR A 15 -4.20 7.97 -1.50
CA THR A 15 -3.12 8.23 -0.54
C THR A 15 -2.07 9.17 -1.14
N ILE A 16 -1.64 8.92 -2.38
CA ILE A 16 -0.73 9.81 -3.11
C ILE A 16 -1.39 11.17 -3.33
N LEU A 17 -2.66 11.19 -3.75
CA LEU A 17 -3.39 12.44 -3.94
C LEU A 17 -3.45 13.27 -2.64
N LEU A 18 -3.75 12.63 -1.51
CA LEU A 18 -3.77 13.28 -0.20
C LEU A 18 -2.39 13.81 0.17
N SER A 19 -1.31 13.07 -0.13
CA SER A 19 0.06 13.49 0.12
C SER A 19 0.49 14.71 -0.71
N LYS A 20 -0.20 15.00 -1.83
CA LYS A 20 0.05 16.22 -2.62
C LYS A 20 -0.50 17.48 -1.93
N TYR A 21 -1.60 17.37 -1.19
CA TYR A 21 -2.22 18.48 -0.45
C TYR A 21 -1.65 18.64 0.96
N TYR A 22 -1.30 17.53 1.61
CA TYR A 22 -0.74 17.52 2.96
C TYR A 22 0.68 16.95 2.92
N PRO A 23 1.71 17.68 3.39
CA PRO A 23 3.08 17.18 3.37
C PRO A 23 3.25 16.07 4.43
N LEU A 24 3.01 14.82 4.04
CA LEU A 24 3.06 13.63 4.90
C LEU A 24 4.50 13.15 5.22
N GLY A 25 5.53 13.89 4.77
CA GLY A 25 6.93 13.62 5.06
C GLY A 25 7.84 13.80 3.84
N HIS A 26 9.12 14.06 4.08
CA HIS A 26 10.11 14.22 3.02
C HIS A 26 10.40 12.89 2.31
N SER A 27 10.49 11.80 3.06
CA SER A 27 10.81 10.48 2.51
C SER A 27 9.72 9.94 1.58
N LEU A 28 8.43 10.24 1.84
CA LEU A 28 7.32 9.82 0.97
C LEU A 28 7.37 10.52 -0.39
N ASN A 29 7.65 11.82 -0.40
CA ASN A 29 7.86 12.54 -1.66
C ASN A 29 9.08 12.02 -2.40
N LYS A 30 10.16 11.71 -1.68
CA LYS A 30 11.36 11.10 -2.25
C LYS A 30 11.05 9.72 -2.86
N TRP A 31 10.25 8.89 -2.19
CA TRP A 31 9.84 7.55 -2.61
C TRP A 31 9.21 7.56 -4.00
N TYR A 32 8.17 8.37 -4.20
CA TYR A 32 7.50 8.46 -5.49
C TYR A 32 8.34 9.20 -6.55
N SER A 33 9.17 10.17 -6.15
CA SER A 33 10.03 10.88 -7.11
C SER A 33 11.19 10.04 -7.63
N GLU A 34 11.75 9.16 -6.79
CA GLU A 34 12.96 8.39 -7.11
C GLU A 34 12.61 7.05 -7.77
N PHE A 35 11.54 6.38 -7.31
CA PHE A 35 11.17 5.04 -7.78
C PHE A 35 9.95 5.02 -8.70
N GLY A 36 9.15 6.08 -8.74
CA GLY A 36 8.03 6.25 -9.67
C GLY A 36 7.09 5.05 -9.69
N VAL A 37 6.94 4.41 -10.85
CA VAL A 37 6.05 3.25 -11.02
C VAL A 37 6.46 2.06 -10.14
N PHE A 38 7.74 1.87 -9.83
CA PHE A 38 8.18 0.77 -8.97
C PHE A 38 7.75 0.94 -7.52
N ALA A 39 7.69 2.19 -7.03
CA ALA A 39 7.11 2.51 -5.72
C ALA A 39 5.65 2.08 -5.67
N ILE A 40 4.84 2.55 -6.62
CA ILE A 40 3.41 2.22 -6.73
C ILE A 40 3.17 0.71 -6.78
N VAL A 41 3.95 0.00 -7.61
CA VAL A 41 3.81 -1.46 -7.74
C VAL A 41 4.16 -2.15 -6.42
N SER A 42 5.21 -1.70 -5.73
CA SER A 42 5.58 -2.24 -4.42
C SER A 42 4.47 -2.03 -3.39
N ASP A 43 3.94 -0.80 -3.31
CA ASP A 43 2.91 -0.40 -2.34
C ASP A 43 1.58 -1.16 -2.59
N CYS A 44 1.18 -1.28 -3.85
CA CYS A 44 -0.01 -2.07 -4.21
C CYS A 44 0.19 -3.56 -3.92
N LEU A 45 1.35 -4.14 -4.26
CA LEU A 45 1.57 -5.57 -4.08
C LEU A 45 1.65 -5.98 -2.62
N VAL A 46 2.27 -5.19 -1.74
CA VAL A 46 2.35 -5.56 -0.31
C VAL A 46 0.97 -5.61 0.34
N ILE A 47 0.07 -4.67 -0.01
CA ILE A 47 -1.33 -4.66 0.46
C ILE A 47 -2.07 -5.89 -0.08
N VAL A 48 -2.00 -6.15 -1.38
CA VAL A 48 -2.69 -7.29 -2.01
C VAL A 48 -2.20 -8.60 -1.40
N LEU A 49 -0.89 -8.78 -1.24
CA LEU A 49 -0.29 -9.97 -0.66
C LEU A 49 -0.70 -10.15 0.82
N GLY A 50 -0.73 -9.07 1.60
CA GLY A 50 -1.21 -9.10 2.98
C GLY A 50 -2.66 -9.58 3.11
N ILE A 51 -3.56 -9.06 2.27
CA ILE A 51 -4.97 -9.49 2.24
C ILE A 51 -5.09 -10.94 1.79
N LEU A 52 -4.39 -11.34 0.73
CA LEU A 52 -4.46 -12.71 0.23
C LEU A 52 -3.95 -13.70 1.27
N LEU A 53 -2.86 -13.36 1.98
CA LEU A 53 -2.37 -14.17 3.08
C LEU A 53 -3.39 -14.27 4.22
N ALA A 54 -4.09 -13.18 4.55
CA ALA A 54 -5.19 -13.19 5.50
C ALA A 54 -6.31 -14.15 5.09
N LYS A 55 -6.74 -14.13 3.83
CA LYS A 55 -7.75 -15.05 3.30
C LYS A 55 -7.25 -16.50 3.24
N MET A 56 -5.95 -16.73 3.09
CA MET A 56 -5.38 -18.08 3.11
C MET A 56 -5.32 -18.68 4.52
N ILE A 57 -4.97 -17.87 5.53
CA ILE A 57 -4.88 -18.32 6.93
C ILE A 57 -6.28 -18.38 7.57
N PHE A 58 -7.15 -17.44 7.23
CA PHE A 58 -8.52 -17.29 7.77
C PHE A 58 -9.54 -17.25 6.63
N PRO A 59 -9.84 -18.41 5.99
CA PRO A 59 -10.70 -18.46 4.80
C PRO A 59 -12.14 -18.01 5.05
N ASP A 60 -12.63 -18.17 6.28
CA ASP A 60 -14.00 -17.78 6.67
C ASP A 60 -14.10 -16.29 7.08
N ALA A 61 -12.98 -15.56 7.10
CA ALA A 61 -12.98 -14.15 7.47
C ALA A 61 -13.56 -13.28 6.36
N THR A 62 -14.56 -12.48 6.70
CA THR A 62 -15.23 -11.52 5.81
C THR A 62 -15.44 -10.18 6.51
N GLY A 63 -15.66 -9.11 5.73
CA GLY A 63 -15.92 -7.77 6.25
C GLY A 63 -14.91 -7.31 7.30
N TRP A 64 -15.41 -6.85 8.45
CA TRP A 64 -14.57 -6.36 9.56
C TRP A 64 -13.63 -7.41 10.16
N ASN A 65 -13.97 -8.72 10.09
CA ASN A 65 -13.05 -9.77 10.53
C ASN A 65 -11.86 -9.88 9.57
N LEU A 66 -12.11 -9.78 8.26
CA LEU A 66 -11.03 -9.77 7.27
C LEU A 66 -10.14 -8.53 7.42
N VAL A 67 -10.74 -7.35 7.69
CA VAL A 67 -9.99 -6.13 8.03
C VAL A 67 -9.06 -6.38 9.21
N LEU A 68 -9.58 -6.94 10.31
CA LEU A 68 -8.80 -7.22 11.51
C LEU A 68 -7.61 -8.15 11.21
N PHE A 69 -7.85 -9.28 10.55
CA PHE A 69 -6.79 -10.24 10.26
C PHE A 69 -5.76 -9.70 9.27
N ALA A 70 -6.19 -8.96 8.24
CA ALA A 70 -5.26 -8.38 7.28
C ALA A 70 -4.37 -7.31 7.91
N VAL A 71 -4.93 -6.47 8.80
CA VAL A 71 -4.15 -5.50 9.59
C VAL A 71 -3.15 -6.22 10.52
N LEU A 72 -3.57 -7.27 11.23
CA LEU A 72 -2.66 -8.03 12.08
C LEU A 72 -1.49 -8.64 11.27
N ILE A 73 -1.78 -9.20 10.11
CA ILE A 73 -0.77 -9.76 9.21
C ILE A 73 0.15 -8.67 8.67
N GLN A 74 -0.38 -7.51 8.28
CA GLN A 74 0.42 -6.36 7.85
C GLN A 74 1.38 -5.90 8.95
N ILE A 75 0.92 -5.74 10.18
CA ILE A 75 1.78 -5.33 11.30
C ILE A 75 2.91 -6.36 11.53
N VAL A 76 2.59 -7.66 11.52
CA VAL A 76 3.60 -8.71 11.67
C VAL A 76 4.59 -8.69 10.50
N HIS A 77 4.09 -8.57 9.27
CA HIS A 77 4.92 -8.47 8.07
C HIS A 77 5.89 -7.29 8.17
N ASP A 78 5.43 -6.11 8.53
CA ASP A 78 6.25 -4.90 8.52
C ASP A 78 7.32 -4.92 9.61
N VAL A 79 6.98 -5.46 10.79
CA VAL A 79 7.96 -5.67 11.86
C VAL A 79 9.02 -6.68 11.42
N LEU A 80 8.63 -7.81 10.81
CA LEU A 80 9.58 -8.81 10.32
C LEU A 80 10.42 -8.27 9.17
N PHE A 81 9.82 -7.55 8.22
CA PHE A 81 10.53 -6.93 7.10
C PHE A 81 11.55 -5.90 7.59
N TYR A 82 11.17 -5.09 8.57
CA TYR A 82 12.09 -4.14 9.19
C TYR A 82 13.27 -4.84 9.89
N VAL A 83 12.99 -5.81 10.76
CA VAL A 83 14.01 -6.47 11.58
C VAL A 83 14.92 -7.38 10.76
N LEU A 84 14.37 -8.12 9.80
CA LEU A 84 15.08 -9.16 9.05
C LEU A 84 15.68 -8.68 7.73
N VAL A 85 15.09 -7.65 7.10
CA VAL A 85 15.52 -7.20 5.76
C VAL A 85 16.10 -5.78 5.82
N ILE A 86 15.35 -4.80 6.32
CA ILE A 86 15.77 -3.39 6.27
C ILE A 86 16.97 -3.11 7.18
N ARG A 87 16.87 -3.50 8.46
CA ARG A 87 17.87 -3.19 9.49
C ARG A 87 19.25 -3.84 9.24
N PRO A 88 19.38 -5.13 8.86
CA PRO A 88 20.68 -5.76 8.71
C PRO A 88 21.39 -5.43 7.38
N LEU A 89 20.67 -4.97 6.36
CA LEU A 89 21.27 -4.69 5.06
C LEU A 89 22.17 -3.43 5.14
N PRO A 90 23.45 -3.47 4.71
CA PRO A 90 24.31 -2.29 4.72
C PRO A 90 23.80 -1.18 3.79
N THR A 91 23.96 0.08 4.19
CA THR A 91 23.58 1.23 3.35
C THR A 91 24.42 1.30 2.09
N GLY A 92 23.80 1.62 0.95
CA GLY A 92 24.43 1.62 -0.37
C GLY A 92 24.26 0.31 -1.14
N THR A 93 23.68 -0.73 -0.52
CA THR A 93 23.43 -2.02 -1.17
C THR A 93 22.14 -2.00 -2.01
N ASN A 94 21.11 -1.28 -1.56
CA ASN A 94 19.82 -1.19 -2.25
C ASN A 94 19.16 0.16 -1.94
N LYS A 95 18.91 0.95 -2.99
CA LYS A 95 18.37 2.31 -2.87
C LYS A 95 17.00 2.36 -2.18
N MET A 96 16.12 1.40 -2.45
CA MET A 96 14.79 1.36 -1.82
C MET A 96 14.91 1.09 -0.32
N ILE A 97 15.75 0.13 0.07
CA ILE A 97 16.00 -0.18 1.48
C ILE A 97 16.67 0.99 2.18
N ASP A 98 17.56 1.70 1.50
CA ASP A 98 18.20 2.89 2.05
C ASP A 98 17.17 4.00 2.32
N LEU A 99 16.22 4.21 1.41
CA LEU A 99 15.13 5.15 1.64
C LEU A 99 14.15 4.69 2.73
N PHE A 100 13.90 3.38 2.87
CA PHE A 100 13.13 2.85 4.01
C PHE A 100 13.80 3.13 5.36
N LYS A 101 15.14 3.08 5.43
CA LYS A 101 15.88 3.46 6.66
C LYS A 101 15.72 4.95 6.97
N GLU A 102 15.81 5.81 5.97
CA GLU A 102 15.55 7.26 6.13
C GLU A 102 14.12 7.49 6.64
N TYR A 103 13.15 6.80 6.05
CA TYR A 103 11.73 6.92 6.43
C TYR A 103 11.47 6.44 7.86
N ALA A 104 12.06 5.31 8.27
CA ALA A 104 11.97 4.80 9.63
C ALA A 104 12.58 5.78 10.66
N ALA A 105 13.65 6.50 10.29
CA ALA A 105 14.24 7.53 11.13
C ALA A 105 13.36 8.80 11.22
N GLU A 106 12.62 9.14 10.15
CA GLU A 106 11.76 10.33 10.10
C GLU A 106 10.42 10.12 10.85
N ASN A 107 9.72 9.01 10.58
CA ASN A 107 8.35 8.80 11.03
C ASN A 107 8.18 7.73 12.11
N THR A 108 9.25 7.00 12.44
CA THR A 108 9.34 5.97 13.50
C THR A 108 8.09 5.10 13.58
N TRP A 109 7.16 5.39 14.51
CA TRP A 109 5.99 4.57 14.79
C TRP A 109 4.75 4.97 13.99
N LYS A 110 4.73 6.16 13.38
CA LYS A 110 3.55 6.69 12.65
C LYS A 110 3.28 5.94 11.35
N ILE A 111 4.24 5.18 10.85
CA ILE A 111 4.14 4.41 9.60
C ILE A 111 3.06 3.33 9.72
N LEU A 112 3.11 2.55 10.82
CA LEU A 112 2.18 1.45 11.06
C LEU A 112 0.69 1.83 10.99
N PRO A 113 0.21 2.91 11.65
CA PRO A 113 -1.20 3.27 11.54
C PRO A 113 -1.60 3.77 10.15
N TYR A 114 -0.70 4.36 9.36
CA TYR A 114 -1.00 4.72 7.97
C TYR A 114 -1.18 3.46 7.11
N ASP A 115 -0.26 2.50 7.23
CA ASP A 115 -0.33 1.25 6.48
C ASP A 115 -1.57 0.44 6.89
N SER A 116 -1.90 0.37 8.18
CA SER A 116 -3.13 -0.27 8.66
C SER A 116 -4.40 0.41 8.13
N PHE A 117 -4.39 1.74 7.98
CA PHE A 117 -5.52 2.47 7.39
C PHE A 117 -5.67 2.16 5.90
N MET A 118 -4.57 2.12 5.15
CA MET A 118 -4.58 1.71 3.75
C MET A 118 -5.10 0.28 3.61
N MET A 119 -4.62 -0.62 4.48
CA MET A 119 -5.08 -2.00 4.55
C MET A 119 -6.60 -2.05 4.74
N ALA A 120 -7.11 -1.45 5.82
CA ALA A 120 -8.55 -1.48 6.13
C ALA A 120 -9.38 -0.90 4.98
N SER A 121 -8.94 0.22 4.40
CA SER A 121 -9.59 0.87 3.26
C SER A 121 -9.64 -0.04 2.03
N THR A 122 -8.58 -0.80 1.75
CA THR A 122 -8.55 -1.72 0.61
C THR A 122 -9.51 -2.88 0.80
N VAL A 123 -9.62 -3.47 1.98
CA VAL A 123 -10.60 -4.55 2.23
C VAL A 123 -12.02 -4.04 2.04
N LEU A 124 -12.35 -2.90 2.65
CA LEU A 124 -13.70 -2.34 2.57
C LEU A 124 -14.06 -1.92 1.14
N LEU A 125 -13.13 -1.33 0.40
CA LEU A 125 -13.35 -0.98 -1.00
C LEU A 125 -13.43 -2.23 -1.89
N ALA A 126 -12.67 -3.29 -1.57
CA ALA A 126 -12.76 -4.55 -2.28
C ALA A 126 -14.14 -5.20 -2.08
N ASP A 127 -14.70 -5.17 -0.87
CA ASP A 127 -16.05 -5.67 -0.59
C ASP A 127 -17.10 -4.92 -1.43
N VAL A 128 -16.98 -3.60 -1.55
CA VAL A 128 -17.86 -2.80 -2.42
C VAL A 128 -17.68 -3.18 -3.90
N LEU A 129 -16.44 -3.37 -4.36
CA LEU A 129 -16.16 -3.77 -5.74
C LEU A 129 -16.65 -5.20 -6.06
N GLU A 130 -16.77 -6.07 -5.06
CA GLU A 130 -17.30 -7.43 -5.23
C GLU A 130 -18.81 -7.44 -5.55
N GLU A 131 -19.54 -6.37 -5.27
CA GLU A 131 -20.95 -6.22 -5.68
C GLU A 131 -21.11 -5.99 -7.19
N TYR A 132 -20.03 -5.60 -7.89
CA TYR A 132 -20.04 -5.32 -9.32
C TYR A 132 -19.55 -6.50 -10.15
N GLY A 133 -19.89 -6.51 -11.44
CA GLY A 133 -19.42 -7.52 -12.39
C GLY A 133 -17.92 -7.45 -12.66
N LEU A 134 -17.40 -8.52 -13.26
CA LEU A 134 -15.97 -8.65 -13.57
C LEU A 134 -15.47 -7.56 -14.52
N GLN A 135 -16.30 -7.13 -15.48
CA GLN A 135 -15.93 -6.10 -16.46
C GLN A 135 -15.77 -4.74 -15.78
N GLU A 136 -16.67 -4.42 -14.87
CA GLU A 136 -16.67 -3.18 -14.08
C GLU A 136 -15.47 -3.16 -13.12
N GLN A 137 -15.20 -4.27 -12.42
CA GLN A 137 -14.01 -4.40 -11.56
C GLN A 137 -12.71 -4.23 -12.36
N SER A 138 -12.65 -4.83 -13.56
CA SER A 138 -11.49 -4.74 -14.46
C SER A 138 -11.31 -3.31 -14.95
N PHE A 139 -12.39 -2.67 -15.38
CA PHE A 139 -12.38 -1.29 -15.84
C PHE A 139 -11.92 -0.34 -14.72
N ALA A 140 -12.46 -0.49 -13.51
CA ALA A 140 -12.07 0.31 -12.36
C ALA A 140 -10.58 0.15 -12.03
N GLY A 141 -10.05 -1.09 -12.07
CA GLY A 141 -8.63 -1.35 -11.84
C GLY A 141 -7.74 -0.73 -12.90
N LEU A 142 -8.08 -0.91 -14.19
CA LEU A 142 -7.32 -0.34 -15.31
C LEU A 142 -7.34 1.20 -15.30
N LEU A 143 -8.51 1.79 -15.02
CA LEU A 143 -8.65 3.23 -14.88
C LEU A 143 -7.81 3.77 -13.72
N GLY A 144 -7.81 3.08 -12.58
CA GLY A 144 -6.99 3.43 -11.44
C GLY A 144 -5.48 3.38 -11.76
N VAL A 145 -5.01 2.31 -12.41
CA VAL A 145 -3.60 2.19 -12.82
C VAL A 145 -3.22 3.31 -13.78
N TYR A 146 -4.09 3.59 -14.77
CA TYR A 146 -3.91 4.71 -15.67
C TYR A 146 -3.81 6.05 -14.93
N ALA A 147 -4.71 6.32 -13.98
CA ALA A 147 -4.71 7.54 -13.17
C ALA A 147 -3.45 7.67 -12.29
N MET A 148 -2.96 6.56 -11.73
CA MET A 148 -1.74 6.53 -10.91
C MET A 148 -0.51 7.03 -11.68
N THR A 149 -0.43 6.75 -12.99
CA THR A 149 0.69 7.22 -13.81
C THR A 149 0.76 8.75 -13.89
N TYR A 150 -0.37 9.47 -13.77
CA TYR A 150 -0.38 10.93 -13.80
C TYR A 150 -0.12 11.53 -12.42
N ILE A 151 -0.76 11.01 -11.36
CA ILE A 151 -0.65 11.61 -10.02
C ILE A 151 0.77 11.51 -9.46
N THR A 152 1.49 10.43 -9.80
CA THR A 152 2.86 10.19 -9.34
C THR A 152 3.80 11.32 -9.77
N PHE A 153 3.66 11.80 -11.01
CA PHE A 153 4.45 12.90 -11.56
C PHE A 153 3.82 14.28 -11.35
N THR A 154 2.71 14.37 -10.61
CA THR A 154 2.09 15.64 -10.26
C THR A 154 2.85 16.29 -9.10
N LYS A 155 3.12 17.59 -9.21
CA LYS A 155 3.75 18.38 -8.14
C LYS A 155 2.78 18.54 -6.96
N ASN A 156 3.32 18.81 -5.77
CA ASN A 156 2.50 19.12 -4.61
C ASN A 156 1.63 20.36 -4.88
N LEU A 157 0.39 20.33 -4.40
CA LEU A 157 -0.66 21.29 -4.68
C LEU A 157 -0.88 22.25 -3.50
#